data_AF-A0A7S2JUH0-F1
#
_entry.id   AF-A0A7S2JUH0-F1
#
_cell.length_a   1.000
_cell.length_b   1.000
_cell.length_c   1.000
_cell.angle_alpha   90.00
_cell.angle_beta   90.00
_cell.angle_gamma   90.00
#
_symmetry.space_group_name_H-M   'P 1'
#
loop_
_entity.id
_entity.type
_entity.pdbx_description
1 polymer ?
#
loop_
_entity_poly.entity_id
_entity_poly.type
_entity_poly.pdbx_seq_one_letter_code
_entity_poly.pdbx_strand_id
1 'polypeptide(L)'
;WNRAVNRRGTQVTLSDLQRDFAVDVPLILQRGQVHRLLTACFLHNGVFHILFNLGYLYTLAPMEVGAPGAYLCTFALSGIAGNAAFVAAGVGRRALGASGGLCGLIGFE
;
A
#
# COMPACT_ATOMS: atom_id res chain seq x y z
N TRP A 1 -5.63 -40.33 28.09
CA TRP A 1 -5.36 -40.66 26.67
C TRP A 1 -6.46 -40.01 25.83
N ASN A 2 -6.27 -38.99 24.98
CA ASN A 2 -5.11 -38.21 24.59
C ASN A 2 -5.59 -36.90 23.91
N ARG A 3 -5.06 -35.78 24.40
CA ARG A 3 -4.76 -34.51 23.70
C ARG A 3 -5.88 -33.81 22.92
N ALA A 4 -6.47 -32.82 23.58
CA ALA A 4 -6.91 -31.59 22.92
C ALA A 4 -5.72 -31.00 22.15
N VAL A 5 -5.77 -31.07 20.83
CA VAL A 5 -4.81 -30.43 19.94
C VAL A 5 -5.05 -28.93 20.03
N ASN A 6 -4.33 -28.27 20.93
CA ASN A 6 -4.29 -26.82 21.04
C ASN A 6 -3.61 -26.25 19.79
N ARG A 7 -4.40 -26.02 18.73
CA ARG A 7 -3.98 -25.28 17.54
C ARG A 7 -3.86 -23.80 17.92
N ARG A 8 -2.81 -23.45 18.67
CA ARG A 8 -2.31 -22.06 18.66
C ARG A 8 -1.60 -21.86 17.33
N GLY A 9 -2.37 -21.77 16.25
CA GLY A 9 -1.87 -21.13 15.04
C GLY A 9 -1.48 -19.73 15.46
N THR A 10 -0.21 -19.39 15.31
CA THR A 10 0.30 -18.04 15.55
C THR A 10 -0.59 -17.09 14.77
N GLN A 11 -1.52 -16.42 15.45
CA GLN A 11 -2.29 -15.34 14.85
C GLN A 11 -1.23 -14.31 14.45
N VAL A 12 -1.00 -14.17 13.14
CA VAL A 12 -0.18 -13.09 12.60
C VAL A 12 -0.89 -11.82 13.03
N THR A 13 -0.45 -11.28 14.16
CA THR A 13 -1.01 -10.08 14.75
C THR A 13 -0.47 -8.95 13.90
N LEU A 14 -1.37 -8.35 13.10
CA LEU A 14 -1.03 -7.11 12.41
C LEU A 14 -0.63 -6.07 13.44
N SER A 15 0.30 -5.21 13.07
CA SER A 15 0.53 -3.99 13.85
C SER A 15 -0.72 -3.10 13.79
N ASP A 16 -0.92 -2.30 14.83
CA ASP A 16 -2.04 -1.36 14.89
C ASP A 16 -2.05 -0.43 13.67
N LEU A 17 -0.87 -0.02 13.18
CA LEU A 17 -0.72 0.78 11.97
C LEU A 17 -1.28 0.09 10.72
N GLN A 18 -1.00 -1.20 10.52
CA GLN A 18 -1.53 -1.94 9.37
C GLN A 18 -3.04 -2.11 9.48
N ARG A 19 -3.54 -2.34 10.69
CA ARG A 19 -4.98 -2.45 10.93
C ARG A 19 -5.70 -1.14 10.63
N ASP A 20 -5.12 -0.01 10.98
CA ASP A 20 -5.79 1.29 10.89
C ASP A 20 -5.61 1.96 9.52
N PHE A 21 -4.50 1.71 8.83
CA PHE A 21 -4.14 2.50 7.62
C PHE A 21 -3.91 1.69 6.35
N ALA A 22 -3.80 0.36 6.39
CA ALA A 22 -3.68 -0.44 5.15
C ALA A 22 -5.01 -0.50 4.39
N VAL A 23 -4.94 -0.83 3.10
CA VAL A 23 -6.15 -1.18 2.34
C VAL A 23 -6.79 -2.37 3.04
N ASP A 24 -8.06 -2.22 3.40
CA ASP A 24 -8.91 -3.31 3.87
C ASP A 24 -10.24 -3.18 3.12
N VAL A 25 -10.46 -4.07 2.16
CA VAL A 25 -11.56 -3.99 1.20
C VAL A 25 -12.92 -3.89 1.90
N PRO A 26 -13.26 -4.74 2.89
CA PRO A 26 -14.49 -4.59 3.66
C PRO A 26 -14.64 -3.22 4.34
N LEU A 27 -13.58 -2.68 4.95
CA LEU A 27 -13.66 -1.38 5.64
C LEU A 27 -13.83 -0.22 4.66
N ILE A 28 -13.23 -0.29 3.48
CA ILE A 28 -13.42 0.71 2.43
C ILE A 28 -14.85 0.65 1.90
N LEU A 29 -15.32 -0.53 1.49
CA LEU A 29 -16.62 -0.68 0.82
C LEU A 29 -17.82 -0.55 1.77
N GLN A 30 -17.72 -1.07 3.00
CA GLN A 30 -18.86 -1.13 3.93
C GLN A 30 -18.84 -0.02 4.97
N ARG A 31 -17.67 0.54 5.28
CA ARG A 31 -17.51 1.59 6.31
C ARG A 31 -17.03 2.92 5.74
N GLY A 32 -16.83 3.02 4.42
CA GLY A 32 -16.46 4.27 3.75
C GLY A 32 -15.06 4.78 4.13
N GLN A 33 -14.15 3.91 4.57
CA GLN A 33 -12.81 4.30 5.03
C GLN A 33 -11.84 4.58 3.86
N VAL A 34 -12.20 5.54 3.01
CA VAL A 34 -11.48 5.87 1.76
C VAL A 34 -10.07 6.41 1.98
N HIS A 35 -9.77 6.95 3.17
CA HIS A 35 -8.42 7.40 3.54
C HIS A 35 -7.38 6.27 3.37
N ARG A 36 -7.80 5.02 3.52
CA ARG A 36 -6.95 3.81 3.34
C ARG A 36 -6.37 3.70 1.94
N LEU A 37 -7.00 4.28 0.92
CA LEU A 37 -6.49 4.28 -0.44
C LEU A 37 -5.20 5.11 -0.57
N LEU A 38 -5.07 6.17 0.23
CA LEU A 38 -3.88 7.01 0.26
C LEU A 38 -2.90 6.55 1.34
N THR A 39 -3.38 6.28 2.57
CA THR A 39 -2.49 5.98 3.70
C THR A 39 -1.73 4.66 3.50
N ALA A 40 -2.31 3.69 2.79
CA ALA A 40 -1.66 2.43 2.49
C ALA A 40 -0.41 2.58 1.60
N CYS A 41 -0.29 3.68 0.83
CA CYS A 41 0.88 3.96 0.00
C CYS A 41 2.16 4.17 0.84
N PHE A 42 2.02 4.52 2.11
CA PHE A 42 3.15 4.79 3.00
C PHE A 42 3.52 3.60 3.89
N LEU A 43 2.66 2.59 3.97
CA LEU A 43 2.90 1.38 4.74
C LEU A 43 3.67 0.34 3.93
N HIS A 44 4.61 -0.36 4.57
CA HIS A 44 5.41 -1.40 3.92
C HIS A 44 5.50 -2.65 4.80
N ASN A 45 5.53 -3.82 4.17
CA ASN A 45 5.67 -5.10 4.87
C ASN A 45 7.13 -5.57 4.81
N GLY A 46 7.92 -5.11 5.78
CA GLY A 46 9.31 -5.51 5.96
C GLY A 46 10.33 -4.51 5.42
N VAL A 47 11.56 -4.63 5.91
CA VAL A 47 12.67 -3.69 5.67
C VAL A 47 13.08 -3.65 4.21
N PHE A 48 13.21 -4.81 3.55
CA PHE A 48 13.59 -4.83 2.14
C PHE A 48 12.54 -4.16 1.25
N HIS A 49 11.25 -4.36 1.53
CA HIS A 49 10.18 -3.77 0.73
C HIS A 49 10.22 -2.24 0.77
N ILE A 50 10.41 -1.64 1.96
CA ILE A 50 10.56 -0.18 2.07
C ILE A 50 11.85 0.31 1.40
N LEU A 51 12.98 -0.39 1.59
CA LEU A 51 14.25 0.02 0.99
C LEU A 51 14.22 0.01 -0.54
N PHE A 52 13.61 -1.01 -1.16
CA PHE A 52 13.44 -1.04 -2.60
C PHE A 52 12.59 0.11 -3.10
N ASN A 53 11.44 0.38 -2.46
CA ASN A 53 10.58 1.49 -2.87
C ASN A 53 11.29 2.84 -2.72
N LEU A 54 12.00 3.06 -1.62
CA LEU A 54 12.78 4.29 -1.41
C LEU A 54 13.91 4.43 -2.44
N GLY A 55 14.57 3.33 -2.80
CA GLY A 55 15.59 3.32 -3.84
C GLY A 55 15.04 3.79 -5.18
N TYR A 56 13.90 3.24 -5.62
CA TYR A 56 13.23 3.67 -6.86
C TYR A 56 12.68 5.10 -6.78
N LEU A 57 12.12 5.50 -5.63
CA LEU A 57 11.67 6.88 -5.44
C LEU A 57 12.84 7.86 -5.60
N TYR A 58 14.01 7.52 -5.05
CA TYR A 58 15.21 8.34 -5.18
C TYR A 58 15.70 8.47 -6.63
N THR A 59 15.66 7.39 -7.42
CA THR A 59 16.07 7.47 -8.84
C THR A 59 15.17 8.37 -9.66
N LEU A 60 13.90 8.51 -9.28
CA LEU A 60 12.89 9.29 -10.00
C LEU A 60 12.81 10.76 -9.52
N ALA A 61 13.56 11.13 -8.48
CA ALA A 61 13.55 12.48 -7.92
C ALA A 61 13.86 13.62 -8.93
N PRO A 62 14.72 13.43 -9.97
CA PRO A 62 14.96 14.46 -10.98
C PRO A 62 13.72 14.94 -11.75
N MET A 63 12.67 14.12 -11.83
CA MET A 63 11.42 14.45 -12.51
C MET A 63 10.76 15.72 -11.95
N GLU A 64 10.87 15.96 -10.64
CA GLU A 64 10.34 17.14 -9.97
C GLU A 64 11.01 18.43 -10.43
N VAL A 65 12.28 18.37 -10.85
CA VAL A 65 13.03 19.54 -11.34
C VAL A 65 12.49 19.98 -12.71
N GLY A 66 12.08 19.03 -13.55
CA GLY A 66 11.52 19.31 -14.88
C GLY A 66 10.05 19.75 -14.84
N ALA A 67 9.29 19.29 -13.84
CA ALA A 67 7.88 19.61 -13.67
C ALA A 67 7.52 19.67 -12.17
N PRO A 68 7.59 20.87 -11.55
CA PRO A 68 7.26 21.03 -10.14
C PRO A 68 5.85 20.55 -9.82
N GLY A 69 5.72 19.71 -8.80
CA GLY A 69 4.49 19.07 -8.35
C GLY A 69 4.16 17.78 -9.08
N ALA A 70 4.78 17.48 -10.23
CA ALA A 70 4.48 16.26 -10.98
C ALA A 70 4.84 15.00 -10.20
N TYR A 71 5.94 15.03 -9.42
CA TYR A 71 6.35 13.89 -8.62
C TYR A 71 5.30 13.53 -7.58
N LEU A 72 4.91 14.51 -6.76
CA LEU A 72 3.95 14.26 -5.70
C LEU A 72 2.56 13.93 -6.25
N CYS A 73 2.10 14.66 -7.27
CA CYS A 73 0.77 14.45 -7.86
C CYS A 73 0.67 13.09 -8.53
N THR A 74 1.65 12.71 -9.36
CA THR A 74 1.66 11.41 -10.02
C THR A 74 1.75 10.28 -9.01
N PHE A 75 2.64 10.37 -8.02
CA PHE A 75 2.73 9.37 -6.95
C PHE A 75 1.39 9.18 -6.22
N ALA A 76 0.77 10.28 -5.77
CA ALA A 76 -0.46 10.23 -4.99
C ALA A 76 -1.65 9.73 -5.82
N LEU A 77 -1.85 10.26 -7.02
CA LEU A 77 -2.95 9.88 -7.90
C LEU A 77 -2.82 8.43 -8.36
N SER A 78 -1.63 8.00 -8.78
CA SER A 78 -1.41 6.62 -9.20
C SER A 78 -1.47 5.64 -8.04
N GLY A 79 -0.99 6.01 -6.86
CA GLY A 79 -1.15 5.21 -5.64
C GLY A 79 -2.63 5.00 -5.27
N ILE A 80 -3.42 6.09 -5.25
CA ILE A 80 -4.87 6.02 -4.99
C ILE A 80 -5.56 5.18 -6.07
N ALA A 81 -5.27 5.44 -7.35
CA ALA A 81 -5.88 4.72 -8.47
C ALA A 81 -5.53 3.23 -8.45
N GLY A 82 -4.28 2.88 -8.16
CA GLY A 82 -3.84 1.49 -8.02
C GLY A 82 -4.54 0.76 -6.87
N ASN A 83 -4.66 1.41 -5.71
CA ASN A 83 -5.39 0.85 -4.57
C ASN A 83 -6.90 0.74 -4.86
N ALA A 84 -7.49 1.72 -5.55
CA ALA A 84 -8.89 1.67 -5.98
C ALA A 84 -9.12 0.54 -6.99
N ALA A 85 -8.21 0.35 -7.94
CA ALA A 85 -8.25 -0.75 -8.90
C ALA A 85 -8.12 -2.11 -8.20
N PHE A 86 -7.24 -2.24 -7.21
CA PHE A 86 -7.15 -3.44 -6.37
C PHE A 86 -8.48 -3.75 -5.66
N VAL A 87 -9.11 -2.74 -5.07
CA VAL A 87 -10.43 -2.88 -4.41
C VAL A 87 -11.49 -3.29 -5.41
N ALA A 88 -11.56 -2.63 -6.57
CA ALA A 88 -12.55 -2.89 -7.61
C ALA A 88 -12.39 -4.28 -8.25
N ALA A 89 -11.15 -4.74 -8.43
CA ALA A 89 -10.85 -6.04 -9.01
C ALA A 89 -11.13 -7.20 -8.04
N GLY A 90 -11.30 -6.93 -6.73
CA GLY A 90 -11.59 -7.97 -5.73
C GLY A 90 -10.51 -9.04 -5.59
N VAL A 91 -9.28 -8.75 -6.05
CA VAL A 91 -8.17 -9.70 -6.16
C VAL A 91 -7.54 -10.06 -4.81
N GLY A 92 -7.96 -9.40 -3.73
CA GLY A 92 -7.49 -9.70 -2.39
C GLY A 92 -8.23 -8.90 -1.33
N ARG A 93 -7.90 -9.18 -0.07
CA ARG A 93 -8.54 -8.52 1.07
C ARG A 93 -7.78 -7.26 1.53
N ARG A 94 -6.45 -7.29 1.44
CA ARG A 94 -5.58 -6.24 1.98
C ARG A 94 -4.38 -5.99 1.06
N ALA A 95 -3.94 -4.74 1.02
CA ALA A 95 -2.77 -4.28 0.28
C ALA A 95 -2.11 -3.09 1.00
N LEU A 96 -0.81 -2.91 0.77
CA LEU A 96 -0.02 -1.78 1.25
C LEU A 96 1.28 -1.69 0.43
N GLY A 97 1.83 -0.49 0.31
CA GLY A 97 3.10 -0.23 -0.37
C GLY A 97 3.04 0.96 -1.31
N ALA A 98 4.18 1.58 -1.54
CA ALA A 98 4.35 2.71 -2.46
C ALA A 98 4.35 2.30 -3.95
N SER A 99 4.32 1.00 -4.25
CA SER A 99 4.52 0.47 -5.61
C SER A 99 3.48 0.95 -6.62
N GLY A 100 2.22 1.15 -6.24
CA GLY A 100 1.22 1.74 -7.14
C GLY A 100 1.57 3.16 -7.57
N GLY A 101 2.11 3.96 -6.65
CA GLY A 101 2.62 5.30 -6.95
C GLY A 101 3.88 5.26 -7.81
N LEU A 102 4.80 4.33 -7.54
CA LEU A 102 6.00 4.11 -8.36
C LEU A 102 5.67 3.72 -9.80
N CYS A 103 4.72 2.80 -10.01
CA CYS A 103 4.28 2.45 -11.36
C CYS A 103 3.77 3.67 -12.13
N GLY A 104 3.09 4.59 -11.44
CA GLY A 104 2.67 5.87 -12.01
C GLY A 104 3.83 6.76 -12.39
N LEU A 105 4.80 6.93 -11.49
CA LEU A 105 5.99 7.75 -11.73
C LEU A 105 6.81 7.22 -12.92
N ILE A 106 7.05 5.91 -12.96
CA ILE A 106 7.77 5.25 -14.06
C ILE A 106 7.02 5.37 -15.39
N GLY A 107 5.68 5.37 -15.36
CA GLY A 107 4.87 5.57 -16.57
C GLY A 107 4.78 7.02 -17.03
N PHE A 108 5.15 7.98 -16.18
CA PHE A 108 5.15 9.42 -16.48
C PHE A 108 6.52 9.91 -16.97
N GLU A 109 7.60 9.36 -16.43
CA GLU A 109 8.99 9.60 -16.88
C GLU A 109 9.18 9.24 -18.37
#